data_AF-A0A959DQ09-F1
#
_entry.id   AF-A0A959DQ09-F1
#
_cell.length_a   1.000
_cell.length_b   1.000
_cell.length_c   1.000
_cell.angle_alpha   90.00
_cell.angle_beta   90.00
_cell.angle_gamma   90.00
#
_symmetry.space_group_name_H-M   'P 1'
#
loop_
_entity.id
_entity.type
_entity.pdbx_description
1 polymer ?
#
loop_
_entity_poly.entity_id
_entity_poly.type
_entity_poly.pdbx_seq_one_letter_code
_entity_poly.pdbx_strand_id
1 'polypeptide(L)' 'MLIIEVKDNESIDKALKRYKRKYQSVGILKKLRDRKHFTKPSVQRRNEVMKAVYKQQKISEMEVD' A
#
# COMPACT_ATOMS: atom_id res chain seq x y z
N MET A 1 13.72 6.94 -7.53
CA MET A 1 13.34 8.37 -7.51
C MET A 1 11.96 8.50 -8.15
N LEU A 2 11.03 9.27 -7.57
CA LEU A 2 9.69 9.44 -8.14
C LEU A 2 9.69 10.62 -9.11
N ILE A 3 9.63 10.34 -10.42
CA ILE A 3 9.56 11.35 -11.47
C ILE A 3 8.10 11.53 -11.89
N ILE A 4 7.70 12.79 -12.12
CA ILE A 4 6.37 13.16 -12.56
C ILE A 4 6.51 14.18 -13.66
N GLU A 5 5.95 13.85 -14.82
CA GLU A 5 5.89 14.75 -15.96
C GLU A 5 4.80 15.79 -15.72
N VAL A 6 5.18 17.06 -15.77
CA VAL A 6 4.25 18.19 -15.71
C VAL A 6 4.09 18.69 -17.14
N LYS A 7 2.84 18.84 -17.61
CA LYS A 7 2.56 19.41 -18.94
C LYS A 7 2.45 20.93 -18.86
N ASP A 8 2.73 21.63 -19.96
CA ASP A 8 2.84 23.09 -20.02
C ASP A 8 1.57 23.87 -19.62
N ASN A 9 0.40 23.22 -19.62
CA ASN A 9 -0.90 23.79 -19.18
C ASN A 9 -1.48 23.07 -17.94
N GLU A 10 -0.67 22.36 -17.16
CA GLU A 10 -1.12 21.69 -15.94
C GLU A 10 -1.00 22.63 -14.73
N SER A 11 -2.10 22.80 -14.00
CA SER A 11 -2.08 23.48 -12.69
C SER A 11 -1.18 22.72 -11.71
N ILE A 12 -0.34 23.45 -10.97
CA ILE A 12 0.58 22.94 -9.95
C ILE A 12 -0.13 21.99 -8.97
N ASP A 13 -1.36 22.30 -8.56
CA ASP A 13 -2.14 21.47 -7.63
C ASP A 13 -2.45 20.08 -8.19
N LYS A 14 -2.70 19.97 -9.50
CA LYS A 14 -2.94 18.68 -10.15
C LYS A 14 -1.66 17.84 -10.18
N ALA A 15 -0.51 18.46 -10.46
CA ALA A 15 0.79 17.80 -10.42
C ALA A 15 1.12 17.30 -8.99
N LEU A 16 0.89 18.13 -7.96
CA LEU A 16 1.08 17.75 -6.56
C LEU A 16 0.14 16.61 -6.13
N LYS A 17 -1.11 16.62 -6.58
CA LYS A 17 -2.05 15.53 -6.29
C LYS A 17 -1.62 14.21 -6.93
N ARG A 18 -1.11 14.25 -8.18
CA ARG A 18 -0.50 13.09 -8.84
C ARG A 18 0.74 12.61 -8.08
N TYR A 19 1.57 13.52 -7.59
CA TYR A 19 2.72 13.17 -6.75
C TYR A 19 2.31 12.45 -5.49
N LYS A 20 1.36 13.01 -4.74
CA LYS A 20 0.86 12.41 -3.52
C LYS A 20 0.30 11.00 -3.77
N ARG A 21 -0.49 10.82 -4.84
CA ARG A 21 -1.02 9.51 -5.24
C ARG A 21 0.09 8.52 -5.63
N LYS A 22 1.08 8.96 -6.43
CA LYS A 22 2.20 8.11 -6.84
C LYS A 22 3.05 7.70 -5.62
N TYR A 23 3.35 8.63 -4.73
CA TYR A 23 4.06 8.38 -3.48
C TYR A 23 3.32 7.36 -2.58
N GLN A 24 2.00 7.51 -2.44
CA GLN A 24 1.16 6.57 -1.70
C GLN A 24 1.11 5.19 -2.36
N SER A 25 0.95 5.13 -3.69
CA SER A 25 0.90 3.89 -4.47
C SER A 25 2.19 3.09 -4.36
N VAL A 26 3.35 3.74 -4.39
CA VAL A 26 4.65 3.04 -4.19
C VAL A 26 4.80 2.51 -2.76
N GLY A 27 4.06 3.06 -1.79
CA GLY A 27 4.03 2.56 -0.42
C GLY A 27 5.36 2.73 0.31
N ILE A 28 6.17 3.72 -0.08
CA ILE A 28 7.50 3.98 0.50
C ILE A 28 7.40 4.12 2.02
N LEU A 29 6.43 4.88 2.50
CA LEU A 29 6.22 5.12 3.92
C LEU A 29 5.94 3.83 4.71
N LYS A 30 5.18 2.91 4.10
CA LYS A 30 4.90 1.59 4.71
C LYS A 30 6.16 0.75 4.77
N LYS A 31 6.90 0.65 3.66
CA LYS A 31 8.19 -0.08 3.62
C LYS A 31 9.20 0.48 4.63
N LEU A 32 9.23 1.79 4.81
CA LEU A 32 10.13 2.44 5.75
C LEU A 32 9.77 2.13 7.21
N ARG A 33 8.47 2.09 7.53
CA ARG A 33 7.97 1.64 8.84
C ARG A 33 8.27 0.16 9.07
N ASP A 34 8.00 -0.70 8.08
CA ASP A 34 8.23 -2.15 8.18
C ASP A 34 9.72 -2.47 8.38
N ARG A 35 10.63 -1.69 7.78
CA ARG A 35 12.09 -1.85 7.91
C ARG A 35 12.68 -1.24 9.19
N LYS A 36 11.91 -0.43 9.93
CA LYS A 36 12.39 0.23 11.15
C LYS A 36 12.78 -0.77 12.24
N HIS A 37 12.15 -1.96 12.23
CA HIS A 37 12.36 -3.01 13.22
C HIS A 37 12.56 -4.35 12.53
N PHE A 38 13.44 -5.20 13.08
CA PHE A 38 13.58 -6.56 12.58
C PHE A 38 12.35 -7.39 12.99
N THR A 39 11.71 -8.01 11.99
CA THR A 39 10.61 -8.95 12.21
C THR A 39 11.09 -10.34 11.84
N LYS A 40 11.02 -11.29 12.78
CA LYS A 40 11.41 -12.68 12.52
C LYS A 40 10.55 -13.27 11.39
N PRO A 41 11.13 -14.04 10.44
CA PRO A 41 10.38 -14.62 9.33
C PRO A 41 9.17 -15.45 9.76
N SER A 42 9.26 -16.15 10.90
CA SER A 42 8.15 -16.93 11.45
C SER A 42 6.96 -16.06 11.87
N VAL A 43 7.23 -14.86 12.42
CA VAL A 43 6.18 -13.92 12.83
C VAL A 43 5.52 -13.30 11.59
N GLN A 44 6.31 -12.96 10.57
CA GLN A 44 5.79 -12.46 9.30
C GLN A 44 4.87 -13.48 8.62
N ARG A 45 5.30 -14.74 8.52
CA ARG A 45 4.50 -15.83 7.92
C ARG A 45 3.21 -16.09 8.70
N ARG A 46 3.25 -16.05 10.03
CA ARG A 46 2.06 -16.20 10.87
C ARG A 46 1.03 -15.09 10.57
N ASN A 47 1.47 -13.85 10.50
CA ASN A 47 0.59 -12.70 10.22
C ASN A 47 -0.02 -12.78 8.81
N GLU A 48 0.74 -13.28 7.84
CA GLU A 48 0.25 -13.51 6.47
C GLU A 48 -0.88 -14.54 6.42
N VAL A 49 -0.69 -15.70 7.07
CA VAL A 49 -1.70 -16.77 7.13
C VAL A 49 -2.96 -16.29 7.85
N MET A 50 -2.84 -15.65 9.01
CA MET A 50 -3.99 -15.11 9.74
C MET A 50 -4.79 -14.11 8.91
N LYS A 51 -4.09 -13.23 8.17
CA LYS A 51 -4.75 -12.27 7.29
C LYS A 51 -5.45 -12.95 6.10
N ALA A 52 -4.89 -14.03 5.56
CA ALA A 52 -5.51 -14.79 4.48
C ALA A 52 -6.80 -15.48 4.95
N VAL A 53 -6.77 -16.13 6.11
CA VAL A 53 -7.96 -16.76 6.73
C VAL A 53 -9.07 -15.73 6.95
N TYR A 54 -8.72 -14.58 7.54
CA TYR A 54 -9.69 -13.50 7.76
C TYR A 54 -10.35 -13.02 6.46
N LYS A 55 -9.55 -12.83 5.39
CA LYS A 55 -10.10 -12.44 4.08
C LYS A 55 -11.01 -13.51 3.50
N GLN A 56 -10.62 -14.79 3.59
CA GLN A 56 -11.42 -15.88 3.08
C GLN A 56 -12.79 -15.94 3.77
N GLN A 57 -12.81 -15.83 5.10
CA GLN A 57 -14.04 -15.77 5.88
C GLN A 57 -14.94 -14.61 5.45
N LYS A 58 -14.36 -13.42 5.24
CA LYS A 58 -15.11 -12.25 4.78
C LYS A 58 -15.66 -12.39 3.37
N ILE A 59 -14.93 -13.03 2.46
CA ILE A 59 -15.43 -13.30 1.12
C ILE A 59 -16.58 -14.31 1.18
N SER A 60 -16.44 -15.40 1.93
CA SER A 60 -17.51 -16.40 2.06
C SER A 60 -18.76 -15.86 2.73
N GLU A 61 -18.63 -14.96 3.73
CA GLU A 61 -19.78 -14.27 4.32
C GLU A 61 -20.54 -13.45 3.27
N MET A 62 -19.81 -12.78 2.36
CA MET A 62 -20.38 -11.90 1.34
C MET A 62 -20.99 -12.65 0.13
N GLU A 63 -20.60 -13.91 -0.09
CA GLU A 63 -21.18 -14.78 -1.14
C GLU A 63 -22.47 -15.50 -0.69
N VAL A 64 -22.73 -15.53 0.63
CA VAL A 64 -23.91 -16.18 1.23
C VAL A 64 -25.08 -15.20 1.40
N ASP A 65 -24.81 -13.90 1.34
CA ASP A 65 -25.80 -12.80 1.25
C ASP A 65 -26.21 -12.52 -0.21
#